data_AF-A0A7C1UBT2-F1
#
_entry.id   AF-A0A7C1UBT2-F1
#
_cell.length_a   1.000
_cell.length_b   1.000
_cell.length_c   1.000
_cell.angle_alpha   90.00
_cell.angle_beta   90.00
_cell.angle_gamma   90.00
#
_symmetry.space_group_name_H-M   'P 1'
#
loop_
_entity.id
_entity.type
_entity.pdbx_description
1 polymer ?
#
loop_
_entity_poly.entity_id
_entity_poly.type
_entity_poly.pdbx_seq_one_letter_code
_entity_poly.pdbx_strand_id
1 'polypeptide(L)'
;LVWRFDCDPTAPKENIHDYIRNRQESPSNIKSMPVFYKNRIYVTVGGDIWWGKEKAWLQCIDATGTGDVTETALLWSYPVERHCCSTPSIWKGLAFVADCGRNVHCVDAETGKPYWTHECGGEMWASTLAADGKVYIGTRRGQFYIFAADKEKKVLCDTRLDSPINGSATAANGTLYVATMKKLYAFQASEP
;
A
#
# COMPACT_ATOMS: atom_id res chain seq x y z
N LEU A 1 -25.59 -9.49 1.60
CA LEU A 1 -24.73 -8.31 1.34
C LEU A 1 -24.96 -7.32 2.48
N VAL A 2 -23.93 -6.93 3.25
CA VAL A 2 -24.08 -6.00 4.39
C VAL A 2 -24.02 -4.56 3.91
N TRP A 3 -22.96 -4.20 3.18
CA TRP A 3 -22.84 -2.91 2.51
C TRP A 3 -22.01 -3.01 1.23
N ARG A 4 -22.08 -1.97 0.39
CA ARG A 4 -21.19 -1.77 -0.78
C ARG A 4 -20.68 -0.33 -0.80
N PHE A 5 -19.51 -0.11 -1.38
CA PHE A 5 -18.86 1.19 -1.46
C PHE A 5 -18.11 1.31 -2.79
N ASP A 6 -18.38 2.36 -3.56
CA ASP A 6 -17.58 2.72 -4.73
C ASP A 6 -16.48 3.71 -4.32
N CYS A 7 -15.22 3.29 -4.46
CA CYS A 7 -14.07 4.09 -4.09
C CYS A 7 -13.80 5.29 -5.01
N ASP A 8 -14.41 5.33 -6.20
CA ASP A 8 -14.21 6.40 -7.17
C ASP A 8 -15.45 6.58 -8.06
N PRO A 9 -16.57 7.07 -7.51
CA PRO A 9 -17.87 7.09 -8.18
C PRO A 9 -17.91 8.01 -9.42
N THR A 10 -16.95 8.94 -9.54
CA THR A 10 -16.86 9.85 -10.69
C THR A 10 -16.10 9.25 -11.87
N ALA A 11 -15.38 8.14 -11.66
CA ALA A 11 -14.65 7.48 -12.72
C ALA A 11 -15.58 6.69 -13.65
N PRO A 12 -15.24 6.57 -14.95
CA PRO A 12 -15.96 5.68 -15.84
C PRO A 12 -15.91 4.23 -15.34
N LYS A 13 -16.99 3.48 -15.56
CA LYS A 13 -17.14 2.09 -15.08
C LYS A 13 -17.20 1.06 -16.21
N GLU A 14 -17.38 1.52 -17.43
CA GLU A 14 -17.61 0.70 -18.62
C GLU A 14 -16.60 1.03 -19.72
N ASN A 15 -16.60 0.23 -20.79
CA ASN A 15 -15.78 0.43 -21.99
C ASN A 15 -14.28 0.64 -21.68
N ILE A 16 -13.72 -0.21 -20.82
CA ILE A 16 -12.32 -0.16 -20.37
C ILE A 16 -11.34 0.00 -21.55
N HIS A 17 -11.64 -0.63 -22.68
CA HIS A 17 -10.80 -0.58 -23.88
C HIS A 17 -10.62 0.83 -24.45
N ASP A 18 -11.61 1.71 -24.26
CA ASP A 18 -11.57 3.11 -24.74
C ASP A 18 -10.56 3.95 -23.95
N TYR A 19 -10.20 3.51 -22.74
CA TYR A 19 -9.25 4.19 -21.85
C TYR A 19 -7.85 3.60 -21.92
N ILE A 20 -7.59 2.61 -22.80
CA ILE A 20 -6.26 2.03 -22.94
C ILE A 20 -5.27 3.14 -23.36
N ARG A 21 -4.27 3.40 -22.51
CA ARG A 21 -3.25 4.47 -22.64
C ARG A 21 -3.73 5.87 -22.27
N ASN A 22 -4.98 6.06 -21.84
CA ASN A 22 -5.42 7.32 -21.26
C ASN A 22 -4.93 7.44 -19.80
N ARG A 23 -3.90 8.27 -19.61
CA ARG A 23 -3.30 8.51 -18.28
C ARG A 23 -4.01 9.59 -17.45
N GLN A 24 -5.06 10.22 -17.99
CA GLN A 24 -5.83 11.26 -17.31
C GLN A 24 -7.14 10.73 -16.75
N GLU A 25 -7.84 9.92 -17.52
CA GLU A 25 -9.16 9.37 -17.18
C GLU A 25 -9.20 7.87 -17.46
N SER A 26 -9.69 7.11 -16.50
CA SER A 26 -9.96 5.67 -16.61
C SER A 26 -10.80 5.22 -15.42
N PRO A 27 -11.35 4.00 -15.49
CA PRO A 27 -11.84 3.30 -14.31
C PRO A 27 -10.76 3.19 -13.23
N SER A 28 -11.22 3.10 -11.99
CA SER A 28 -10.37 2.82 -10.83
C SER A 28 -10.64 1.42 -10.30
N ASN A 29 -9.58 0.78 -9.81
CA ASN A 29 -9.59 -0.59 -9.37
C ASN A 29 -9.05 -0.65 -7.93
N ILE A 30 -9.63 -1.55 -7.13
CA ILE A 30 -9.08 -1.90 -5.82
C ILE A 30 -8.19 -3.12 -6.02
N LYS A 31 -6.88 -2.95 -5.88
CA LYS A 31 -5.89 -4.04 -6.09
C LYS A 31 -5.34 -4.60 -4.78
N SER A 32 -5.32 -3.78 -3.73
CA SER A 32 -4.88 -4.20 -2.41
C SER A 32 -5.86 -5.15 -1.75
N MET A 33 -5.37 -5.96 -0.82
CA MET A 33 -6.24 -6.57 0.18
C MET A 33 -6.82 -5.47 1.10
N PRO A 34 -8.10 -5.57 1.52
CA PRO A 34 -8.65 -4.70 2.54
C PRO A 34 -8.01 -4.99 3.90
N VAL A 35 -7.62 -3.94 4.62
CA VAL A 35 -7.07 -4.05 5.97
C VAL A 35 -8.05 -3.47 6.97
N PHE A 36 -8.36 -4.23 8.03
CA PHE A 36 -9.25 -3.78 9.09
C PHE A 36 -8.47 -3.21 10.28
N TYR A 37 -8.89 -2.05 10.78
CA TYR A 37 -8.39 -1.47 12.03
C TYR A 37 -9.44 -0.55 12.65
N LYS A 38 -9.81 -0.77 13.91
CA LYS A 38 -10.78 0.04 14.67
C LYS A 38 -12.07 0.37 13.90
N ASN A 39 -12.78 -0.65 13.41
CA ASN A 39 -14.02 -0.50 12.64
C ASN A 39 -13.87 0.25 11.30
N ARG A 40 -12.64 0.32 10.78
CA ARG A 40 -12.35 0.96 9.50
C ARG A 40 -11.69 -0.04 8.56
N ILE A 41 -11.99 0.10 7.28
CA ILE A 41 -11.33 -0.61 6.19
C ILE A 41 -10.40 0.34 5.46
N TYR A 42 -9.19 -0.13 5.19
CA TYR A 42 -8.17 0.59 4.45
C TYR A 42 -7.86 -0.15 3.17
N VAL A 43 -7.91 0.56 2.06
CA VAL A 43 -7.63 0.02 0.72
C VAL A 43 -6.88 1.03 -0.12
N THR A 44 -6.06 0.54 -1.03
CA THR A 44 -5.52 1.35 -2.11
C THR A 44 -6.37 1.19 -3.36
N VAL A 45 -6.74 2.32 -3.94
CA VAL A 45 -7.57 2.40 -5.14
C VAL A 45 -6.90 3.34 -6.13
N GLY A 46 -7.02 3.07 -7.43
CA GLY A 46 -6.59 3.99 -8.45
C GLY A 46 -6.69 3.41 -9.84
N GLY A 47 -6.17 4.14 -10.83
CA GLY A 47 -6.06 3.64 -12.19
C GLY A 47 -5.25 2.34 -12.24
N ASP A 48 -5.51 1.51 -13.25
CA ASP A 48 -4.69 0.32 -13.48
C ASP A 48 -3.23 0.72 -13.82
N ILE A 49 -2.27 0.05 -13.17
CA ILE A 49 -0.83 0.26 -13.37
C ILE A 49 -0.41 0.25 -14.85
N TRP A 50 -1.05 -0.55 -15.69
CA TRP A 50 -0.62 -0.75 -17.07
C TRP A 50 -1.21 0.27 -18.02
N TRP A 51 -2.48 0.64 -17.85
CA TRP A 51 -3.21 1.41 -18.85
C TRP A 51 -4.10 2.53 -18.29
N GLY A 52 -4.35 2.56 -16.99
CA GLY A 52 -5.25 3.53 -16.37
C GLY A 52 -4.58 4.85 -15.99
N LYS A 53 -5.41 5.77 -15.48
CA LYS A 53 -5.03 7.11 -15.04
C LYS A 53 -3.95 7.11 -13.97
N GLU A 54 -3.12 8.14 -13.96
CA GLU A 54 -2.01 8.30 -13.01
C GLU A 54 -2.49 8.89 -11.66
N LYS A 55 -3.59 8.35 -11.14
CA LYS A 55 -4.14 8.74 -9.84
C LYS A 55 -4.43 7.49 -9.03
N ALA A 56 -3.94 7.49 -7.80
CA ALA A 56 -4.28 6.49 -6.81
C ALA A 56 -4.31 7.12 -5.42
N TRP A 57 -4.99 6.43 -4.51
CA TRP A 57 -5.25 6.87 -3.15
C TRP A 57 -5.15 5.71 -2.19
N LEU A 58 -4.73 5.99 -0.96
CA LEU A 58 -5.08 5.21 0.21
C LEU A 58 -6.39 5.78 0.77
N GLN A 59 -7.43 4.96 0.86
CA GLN A 59 -8.72 5.37 1.41
C GLN A 59 -8.99 4.64 2.72
N CYS A 60 -9.65 5.35 3.63
CA CYS A 60 -10.18 4.82 4.88
C CYS A 60 -11.70 4.94 4.87
N ILE A 61 -12.35 3.81 5.09
CA ILE A 61 -13.80 3.64 4.96
C ILE A 61 -14.35 3.13 6.29
N ASP A 62 -15.49 3.67 6.72
CA ASP A 62 -16.23 3.14 7.87
C ASP A 62 -16.80 1.75 7.54
N ALA A 63 -16.46 0.76 8.36
CA ALA A 63 -16.88 -0.62 8.18
C ALA A 63 -18.26 -0.92 8.79
N THR A 64 -18.85 0.03 9.53
CA THR A 64 -20.05 -0.19 10.36
C THR A 64 -21.37 0.12 9.67
N GLY A 65 -21.32 0.70 8.47
CA GLY A 65 -22.51 1.06 7.71
C GLY A 65 -23.35 -0.14 7.24
N THR A 66 -24.47 0.15 6.58
CA THR A 66 -25.35 -0.87 5.99
C THR A 66 -25.96 -0.32 4.70
N GLY A 67 -26.09 -1.16 3.67
CA GLY A 67 -26.61 -0.75 2.36
C GLY A 67 -25.54 -0.15 1.43
N ASP A 68 -25.94 0.76 0.55
CA ASP A 68 -24.97 1.50 -0.26
C ASP A 68 -24.41 2.66 0.56
N VAL A 69 -23.13 2.60 0.87
CA VAL A 69 -22.45 3.56 1.74
C VAL A 69 -21.46 4.45 0.98
N THR A 70 -21.52 4.44 -0.35
CA THR A 70 -20.61 5.18 -1.24
C THR A 70 -20.47 6.65 -0.86
N GLU A 71 -21.56 7.31 -0.47
CA GLU A 71 -21.56 8.74 -0.15
C GLU A 71 -21.28 9.04 1.33
N THR A 72 -21.32 8.04 2.21
CA THR A 72 -21.37 8.24 3.67
C THR A 72 -20.22 7.61 4.42
N ALA A 73 -19.63 6.53 3.90
CA ALA A 73 -18.60 5.77 4.62
C ALA A 73 -17.17 6.25 4.35
N LEU A 74 -16.92 7.14 3.39
CA LEU A 74 -15.57 7.67 3.16
C LEU A 74 -15.17 8.58 4.33
N LEU A 75 -14.22 8.13 5.16
CA LEU A 75 -13.74 8.91 6.30
C LEU A 75 -12.61 9.86 5.89
N TRP A 76 -11.69 9.38 5.07
CA TRP A 76 -10.65 10.19 4.46
C TRP A 76 -10.04 9.48 3.24
N SER A 77 -9.39 10.28 2.39
CA SER A 77 -8.63 9.83 1.21
C SER A 77 -7.28 10.54 1.16
N TYR A 78 -6.20 9.77 1.03
CA TYR A 78 -4.84 10.29 0.91
C TYR A 78 -4.30 9.98 -0.50
N PRO A 79 -3.94 10.99 -1.30
CA PRO A 79 -3.35 10.77 -2.61
C PRO A 79 -1.91 10.24 -2.48
N VAL A 80 -1.59 9.20 -3.23
CA VAL A 80 -0.20 8.76 -3.46
C VAL A 80 0.32 9.32 -4.79
N GLU A 81 1.63 9.27 -5.04
CA GLU A 81 2.22 10.00 -6.16
C GLU A 81 1.97 9.32 -7.51
N ARG A 82 1.85 8.00 -7.53
CA ARG A 82 1.64 7.19 -8.75
C ARG A 82 0.63 6.08 -8.49
N HIS A 83 0.44 5.19 -9.46
CA HIS A 83 -0.39 4.01 -9.29
C HIS A 83 0.02 3.22 -8.05
N CYS A 84 -0.94 2.52 -7.46
CA CYS A 84 -0.69 1.71 -6.29
C CYS A 84 -1.36 0.35 -6.41
N CYS A 85 -0.61 -0.70 -6.07
CA CYS A 85 -1.11 -2.05 -5.89
C CYS A 85 -0.69 -2.65 -4.54
N SER A 86 -0.05 -1.85 -3.67
CA SER A 86 0.39 -2.26 -2.35
C SER A 86 -0.80 -2.39 -1.41
N THR A 87 -0.88 -3.50 -0.68
CA THR A 87 -1.71 -3.56 0.53
C THR A 87 -1.09 -2.66 1.60
N PRO A 88 -1.86 -1.75 2.24
CA PRO A 88 -1.33 -0.94 3.32
C PRO A 88 -1.10 -1.80 4.57
N SER A 89 -0.23 -1.38 5.47
CA SER A 89 -0.09 -2.02 6.80
C SER A 89 -0.30 -1.00 7.90
N ILE A 90 -0.89 -1.43 9.02
CA ILE A 90 -1.18 -0.54 10.15
C ILE A 90 -0.41 -0.99 11.38
N TRP A 91 0.23 -0.04 12.06
CA TRP A 91 0.93 -0.27 13.32
C TRP A 91 0.69 0.89 14.29
N LYS A 92 0.07 0.59 15.43
CA LYS A 92 -0.18 1.57 16.52
C LYS A 92 -0.74 2.92 16.05
N GLY A 93 -1.72 2.89 15.14
CA GLY A 93 -2.37 4.10 14.61
C GLY A 93 -1.65 4.80 13.45
N LEU A 94 -0.59 4.21 12.92
CA LEU A 94 0.08 4.64 11.70
C LEU A 94 -0.28 3.70 10.56
N ALA A 95 -0.63 4.24 9.41
CA ALA A 95 -0.83 3.50 8.17
C ALA A 95 0.36 3.74 7.24
N PHE A 96 0.91 2.65 6.72
CA PHE A 96 2.02 2.66 5.77
C PHE A 96 1.54 2.10 4.43
N VAL A 97 1.95 2.74 3.34
CA VAL A 97 1.61 2.31 1.99
C VAL A 97 2.75 2.63 1.03
N ALA A 98 2.95 1.78 0.04
CA ALA A 98 3.94 1.95 -1.01
C ALA A 98 3.27 2.21 -2.36
N ASP A 99 3.80 3.13 -3.16
CA ASP A 99 3.32 3.37 -4.52
C ASP A 99 4.32 2.89 -5.60
N CYS A 100 3.84 2.77 -6.84
CA CYS A 100 4.68 2.41 -7.99
C CYS A 100 5.60 3.56 -8.43
N GLY A 101 5.43 4.76 -7.88
CA GLY A 101 6.29 5.95 -8.03
C GLY A 101 7.56 5.89 -7.19
N ARG A 102 7.74 4.77 -6.50
CA ARG A 102 8.90 4.41 -5.67
C ARG A 102 8.83 5.00 -4.27
N ASN A 103 7.66 5.44 -3.79
CA ASN A 103 7.53 6.10 -2.50
C ASN A 103 6.83 5.27 -1.44
N VAL A 104 7.41 5.25 -0.23
CA VAL A 104 6.74 4.73 0.97
C VAL A 104 6.19 5.93 1.73
N HIS A 105 4.91 5.87 2.05
CA HIS A 105 4.19 6.90 2.79
C HIS A 105 3.86 6.39 4.18
N CYS A 106 3.93 7.28 5.16
CA CYS A 106 3.39 7.09 6.49
C CYS A 106 2.35 8.17 6.76
N VAL A 107 1.14 7.75 7.08
CA VAL A 107 0.02 8.64 7.41
C VAL A 107 -0.62 8.22 8.73
N ASP A 108 -1.30 9.15 9.35
CA ASP A 108 -2.15 8.89 10.49
C ASP A 108 -3.35 8.01 10.08
N ALA A 109 -3.52 6.86 10.74
CA ALA A 109 -4.56 5.91 10.36
C ALA A 109 -5.98 6.45 10.63
N GLU A 110 -6.17 7.40 11.54
CA GLU A 110 -7.50 7.89 11.89
C GLU A 110 -7.89 9.10 11.04
N THR A 111 -6.92 9.93 10.65
CA THR A 111 -7.14 11.22 9.98
C THR A 111 -6.62 11.30 8.54
N GLY A 112 -5.75 10.37 8.11
CA GLY A 112 -5.07 10.43 6.82
C GLY A 112 -3.98 11.49 6.71
N LYS A 113 -3.66 12.19 7.82
CA LYS A 113 -2.63 13.24 7.84
C LYS A 113 -1.25 12.63 7.54
N PRO A 114 -0.49 13.17 6.58
CA PRO A 114 0.85 12.67 6.30
C PRO A 114 1.82 12.99 7.44
N TYR A 115 2.68 12.02 7.75
CA TYR A 115 3.84 12.18 8.63
C TYR A 115 5.12 12.28 7.83
N TRP A 116 5.36 11.33 6.91
CA TRP A 116 6.52 11.35 6.03
C TRP A 116 6.30 10.54 4.75
N THR A 117 7.11 10.86 3.75
CA THR A 117 7.27 10.10 2.50
C THR A 117 8.76 9.84 2.28
N HIS A 118 9.11 8.67 1.75
CA HIS A 118 10.49 8.32 1.42
C HIS A 118 10.58 7.67 0.03
N GLU A 119 11.38 8.28 -0.85
CA GLU A 119 11.73 7.68 -2.13
C GLU A 119 12.68 6.49 -1.90
N CYS A 120 12.23 5.31 -2.30
CA CYS A 120 13.03 4.11 -2.41
C CYS A 120 13.57 4.02 -3.84
N GLY A 121 14.80 3.55 -4.05
CA GLY A 121 15.46 3.64 -5.37
C GLY A 121 14.85 2.82 -6.54
N GLY A 122 13.66 2.22 -6.39
CA GLY A 122 12.99 1.36 -7.37
C GLY A 122 11.49 1.21 -7.11
N GLU A 123 10.73 0.83 -8.16
CA GLU A 123 9.26 0.69 -8.08
C GLU A 123 8.86 -0.32 -7.00
N MET A 124 7.74 -0.07 -6.33
CA MET A 124 7.17 -1.03 -5.38
C MET A 124 5.89 -1.64 -5.90
N TRP A 125 5.92 -2.96 -6.04
CA TRP A 125 4.75 -3.81 -6.28
C TRP A 125 4.45 -4.70 -5.07
N ALA A 126 5.42 -4.86 -4.17
CA ALA A 126 5.22 -5.53 -2.89
C ALA A 126 4.34 -4.68 -1.98
N SER A 127 3.70 -5.32 -0.99
CA SER A 127 2.97 -4.63 0.07
C SER A 127 3.88 -4.35 1.27
N THR A 128 3.60 -3.28 2.01
CA THR A 128 4.27 -3.02 3.29
C THR A 128 3.86 -4.07 4.31
N LEU A 129 4.81 -4.56 5.10
CA LEU A 129 4.56 -5.37 6.28
C LEU A 129 4.94 -4.55 7.52
N ALA A 130 4.04 -4.41 8.48
CA ALA A 130 4.37 -3.82 9.78
C ALA A 130 4.39 -4.89 10.87
N ALA A 131 5.55 -5.10 11.48
CA ALA A 131 5.76 -6.09 12.54
C ALA A 131 6.92 -5.69 13.43
N ASP A 132 6.84 -6.01 14.72
CA ASP A 132 7.91 -5.77 15.70
C ASP A 132 8.46 -4.33 15.69
N GLY A 133 7.55 -3.36 15.60
CA GLY A 133 7.89 -1.93 15.58
C GLY A 133 8.62 -1.47 14.32
N LYS A 134 8.61 -2.27 13.24
CA LYS A 134 9.28 -1.98 11.98
C LYS A 134 8.33 -2.12 10.80
N VAL A 135 8.68 -1.47 9.70
CA VAL A 135 7.99 -1.57 8.41
C VAL A 135 8.96 -2.10 7.38
N TYR A 136 8.59 -3.19 6.70
CA TYR A 136 9.41 -3.90 5.73
C TYR A 136 8.81 -3.74 4.34
N ILE A 137 9.66 -3.47 3.36
CA ILE A 137 9.23 -3.33 1.96
C ILE A 137 10.39 -3.63 1.01
N GLY A 138 10.07 -4.33 -0.09
CA GLY A 138 11.01 -4.61 -1.17
C GLY A 138 10.67 -3.85 -2.44
N THR A 139 11.69 -3.57 -3.24
CA THR A 139 11.54 -2.91 -4.55
C THR A 139 11.83 -3.88 -5.69
N ARG A 140 11.35 -3.52 -6.88
CA ARG A 140 11.65 -4.23 -8.14
C ARG A 140 13.09 -4.12 -8.58
N ARG A 141 13.91 -3.30 -7.92
CA ARG A 141 15.36 -3.22 -8.18
C ARG A 141 16.18 -4.03 -7.17
N GLY A 142 15.52 -4.80 -6.30
CA GLY A 142 16.15 -5.69 -5.33
C GLY A 142 16.55 -5.00 -4.03
N GLN A 143 16.32 -3.69 -3.88
CA GLN A 143 16.46 -3.04 -2.58
C GLN A 143 15.38 -3.52 -1.62
N PHE A 144 15.77 -3.72 -0.36
CA PHE A 144 14.91 -4.09 0.74
C PHE A 144 15.14 -3.08 1.87
N TYR A 145 14.06 -2.40 2.25
CA TYR A 145 14.06 -1.37 3.26
C TYR A 145 13.39 -1.85 4.53
N ILE A 146 13.96 -1.45 5.66
CA ILE A 146 13.36 -1.58 6.98
C ILE A 146 13.30 -0.18 7.59
N PHE A 147 12.10 0.27 7.92
CA PHE A 147 11.87 1.52 8.64
C PHE A 147 11.45 1.23 10.08
N ALA A 148 11.68 2.19 10.98
CA ALA A 148 10.94 2.20 12.25
C ALA A 148 9.47 2.51 11.95
N ALA A 149 8.55 1.81 12.61
CA ALA A 149 7.12 2.07 12.52
C ALA A 149 6.74 3.26 13.42
N ASP A 150 7.17 4.46 13.03
CA ASP A 150 7.03 5.69 13.80
C ASP A 150 6.65 6.90 12.92
N LYS A 151 6.18 7.97 13.57
CA LYS A 151 5.83 9.26 12.97
C LYS A 151 7.03 10.01 12.41
N GLU A 152 8.23 9.71 12.89
CA GLU A 152 9.46 10.24 12.32
C GLU A 152 10.09 9.20 11.40
N LYS A 153 10.50 9.65 10.20
CA LYS A 153 11.12 8.76 9.22
C LYS A 153 12.49 8.29 9.73
N LYS A 154 12.60 7.02 10.11
CA LYS A 154 13.88 6.38 10.44
C LYS A 154 14.09 5.11 9.61
N VAL A 155 15.13 5.10 8.77
CA VAL A 155 15.58 3.90 8.05
C VAL A 155 16.49 3.12 9.00
N LEU A 156 16.13 1.88 9.29
CA LEU A 156 16.89 0.96 10.14
C LEU A 156 17.83 0.09 9.29
N CYS A 157 17.42 -0.24 8.06
CA CYS A 157 18.22 -1.00 7.11
C CYS A 157 17.83 -0.63 5.68
N ASP A 158 18.83 -0.51 4.82
CA ASP A 158 18.72 -0.50 3.36
C ASP A 158 19.75 -1.51 2.85
N THR A 159 19.28 -2.61 2.28
CA THR A 159 20.15 -3.65 1.73
C THR A 159 19.65 -4.08 0.37
N ARG A 160 20.55 -4.64 -0.44
CA ARG A 160 20.23 -5.10 -1.79
C ARG A 160 20.30 -6.62 -1.86
N LEU A 161 19.19 -7.24 -2.24
CA LEU A 161 19.12 -8.65 -2.60
C LEU A 161 19.46 -8.84 -4.08
N ASP A 162 19.76 -10.08 -4.46
CA ASP A 162 20.32 -10.44 -5.77
C ASP A 162 19.31 -10.40 -6.94
N SER A 163 18.05 -10.11 -6.65
CA SER A 163 16.95 -10.20 -7.59
C SER A 163 15.79 -9.28 -7.18
N PRO A 164 14.95 -8.81 -8.13
CA PRO A 164 13.76 -8.01 -7.83
C PRO A 164 12.85 -8.64 -6.78
N ILE A 165 12.24 -7.79 -5.94
CA ILE A 165 11.28 -8.20 -4.91
C ILE A 165 9.89 -7.72 -5.34
N ASN A 166 9.08 -8.65 -5.81
CA ASN A 166 7.67 -8.39 -6.15
C ASN A 166 6.72 -8.84 -5.03
N GLY A 167 7.14 -9.83 -4.23
CA GLY A 167 6.33 -10.39 -3.15
C GLY A 167 6.45 -9.60 -1.87
N SER A 168 5.33 -9.46 -1.15
CA SER A 168 5.32 -8.94 0.21
C SER A 168 6.08 -9.87 1.16
N ALA A 169 6.84 -9.29 2.09
CA ALA A 169 7.48 -10.09 3.14
C ALA A 169 6.46 -10.64 4.13
N THR A 170 6.81 -11.74 4.80
CA THR A 170 5.99 -12.35 5.87
C THR A 170 6.84 -12.58 7.11
N ALA A 171 6.36 -12.18 8.28
CA ALA A 171 7.03 -12.48 9.55
C ALA A 171 6.31 -13.62 10.28
N ALA A 172 7.05 -14.66 10.66
CA ALA A 172 6.54 -15.78 11.45
C ALA A 172 7.69 -16.45 12.22
N ASN A 173 7.43 -16.94 13.43
CA ASN A 173 8.41 -17.68 14.24
C ASN A 173 9.74 -16.93 14.43
N GLY A 174 9.66 -15.62 14.75
CA GLY A 174 10.85 -14.77 14.90
C GLY A 174 11.66 -14.57 13.62
N THR A 175 11.14 -14.97 12.45
CA THR A 175 11.85 -14.99 11.18
C THR A 175 11.07 -14.20 10.13
N LEU A 176 11.77 -13.41 9.35
CA LEU A 176 11.24 -12.65 8.23
C LEU A 176 11.55 -13.39 6.92
N TYR A 177 10.50 -13.75 6.19
CA TYR A 177 10.60 -14.41 4.90
C TYR A 177 10.41 -13.39 3.77
N VAL A 178 11.36 -13.33 2.85
CA VAL A 178 11.36 -12.38 1.72
C VAL A 178 11.55 -13.13 0.41
N ALA A 179 10.53 -13.08 -0.46
CA ALA A 179 10.55 -13.70 -1.77
C ALA A 179 11.06 -12.70 -2.83
N THR A 180 12.23 -13.00 -3.40
CA THR A 180 12.67 -12.36 -4.65
C THR A 180 12.15 -13.17 -5.85
N MET A 181 12.32 -12.65 -7.07
CA MET A 181 11.99 -13.40 -8.29
C MET A 181 12.81 -14.70 -8.49
N LYS A 182 13.93 -14.87 -7.79
CA LYS A 182 14.82 -16.04 -7.96
C LYS A 182 14.93 -16.93 -6.71
N LYS A 183 14.80 -16.36 -5.52
CA LYS A 183 15.11 -17.00 -4.24
C LYS A 183 14.16 -16.55 -3.13
N LEU A 184 13.93 -17.45 -2.18
CA LEU A 184 13.28 -17.16 -0.90
C LEU A 184 14.37 -17.01 0.18
N TYR A 185 14.36 -15.89 0.89
CA TYR A 185 15.25 -15.60 2.00
C TYR A 185 14.52 -15.73 3.32
N ALA A 186 15.23 -16.16 4.35
CA ALA A 186 14.80 -16.13 5.74
C ALA A 186 15.82 -15.32 6.54
N PHE A 187 15.35 -14.25 7.19
CA PHE A 187 16.17 -13.36 8.00
C PHE A 187 15.73 -13.45 9.45
N GLN A 188 16.71 -13.51 10.36
CA GLN A 188 16.50 -13.34 11.78
C GLN A 188 17.34 -12.15 12.24
N ALA A 189 16.88 -11.47 13.30
CA ALA A 189 17.77 -10.55 13.99
C ALA A 189 18.92 -11.37 14.58
N SER A 190 20.16 -10.90 14.42
CA SER A 190 21.28 -11.45 15.19
C SER A 190 20.98 -11.26 16.67
N GLU A 191 21.05 -12.33 17.46
CA GLU A 191 21.04 -12.20 18.92
C GLU A 191 22.19 -11.27 19.34
N PRO A 192 21.98 -10.41 20.36
CA PRO A 192 23.00 -9.50 20.87
C PRO A 192 24.23 -10.23 21.42
#